data_AF-A0AAN6F4W5-F1
#
_entry.id   AF-A0AAN6F4W5-F1
#
_cell.length_a   1.000
_cell.length_b   1.000
_cell.length_c   1.000
_cell.angle_alpha   90.00
_cell.angle_beta   90.00
_cell.angle_gamma   90.00
#
_symmetry.space_group_name_H-M   'P 1'
#
loop_
_entity.id
_entity.type
_entity.pdbx_description
1 polymer ?
#
loop_
_entity_poly.entity_id
_entity_poly.type
_entity_poly.pdbx_seq_one_letter_code
_entity_poly.pdbx_strand_id
1 'polypeptide(L)'
;TPEDYALFGDMAAFEQMSKSASQGAATTVWAALAPHFEDVGNGGRYLEDVGESGPVGGGGGVGDAGYAGWAYEEEGEERLWGVSCSAVGVEDERA
;
A
#
# COMPACT_ATOMS: atom_id res chain seq x y z
N THR A 1 10.37 -15.66 -13.03
CA THR A 1 11.47 -16.54 -13.46
C THR A 1 12.63 -16.40 -12.48
N PRO A 2 13.65 -17.27 -12.48
CA PRO A 2 14.86 -17.06 -11.69
C PRO A 2 15.52 -15.68 -11.91
N GLU A 3 15.36 -15.09 -13.11
CA GLU A 3 15.79 -13.71 -13.40
C GLU A 3 14.95 -12.66 -12.67
N ASP A 4 13.62 -12.83 -12.57
CA ASP A 4 12.76 -11.93 -11.81
C ASP A 4 13.13 -11.92 -10.31
N TYR A 5 13.65 -13.03 -9.78
CA TYR A 5 14.11 -13.12 -8.39
C TYR A 5 15.47 -12.44 -8.15
N ALA A 6 16.28 -12.21 -9.19
CA ALA A 6 17.56 -11.52 -9.05
C ALA A 6 17.39 -10.03 -8.67
N LEU A 7 16.25 -9.42 -9.00
CA LEU A 7 15.86 -8.07 -8.59
C LEU A 7 15.66 -7.94 -7.07
N PHE A 8 15.30 -9.04 -6.41
CA PHE A 8 15.08 -9.08 -4.96
C PHE A 8 16.41 -9.20 -4.18
N GLY A 9 17.54 -9.47 -4.86
CA GLY A 9 18.85 -9.55 -4.20
C GLY A 9 18.96 -10.75 -3.28
N ASP A 10 19.51 -10.56 -2.08
CA ASP A 10 19.68 -11.64 -1.10
C ASP A 10 18.33 -12.03 -0.49
N MET A 11 17.88 -13.25 -0.78
CA MET A 11 16.65 -13.81 -0.23
C MET A 11 16.66 -13.88 1.31
N ALA A 12 17.84 -13.89 1.96
CA ALA A 12 17.95 -13.82 3.41
C ALA A 12 17.44 -12.47 3.97
N ALA A 13 17.44 -11.40 3.18
CA ALA A 13 16.82 -10.13 3.58
C ALA A 13 15.30 -10.28 3.76
N PHE A 14 14.65 -11.14 2.96
CA PHE A 14 13.21 -11.41 3.09
C PHE A 14 12.86 -12.28 4.28
N GLU A 15 13.81 -13.05 4.80
CA GLU A 15 13.58 -13.87 6.01
C GLU A 15 13.30 -12.97 7.22
N GLN A 16 14.00 -11.84 7.34
CA GLN A 16 13.74 -10.85 8.39
C GLN A 16 12.50 -9.99 8.15
N MET A 17 12.06 -9.83 6.88
CA MET A 17 10.83 -9.12 6.53
C MET A 17 9.57 -10.01 6.59
N SER A 18 9.74 -11.33 6.68
CA SER A 18 8.64 -12.27 6.68
C SER A 18 7.82 -12.13 7.97
N LYS A 19 6.52 -11.91 7.80
CA LYS A 19 5.57 -11.75 8.90
C LYS A 19 4.85 -13.06 9.17
N SER A 20 4.64 -13.36 10.45
CA SER A 20 3.61 -14.32 10.85
C SER A 20 2.21 -13.80 10.47
N ALA A 21 1.21 -14.69 10.45
CA ALA A 21 -0.16 -14.29 10.12
C ALA A 21 -0.70 -13.17 11.02
N SER A 22 -0.40 -13.19 12.32
CA SER A 22 -0.80 -12.14 13.26
C SER A 22 -0.09 -10.82 12.99
N GLN A 23 1.21 -10.84 12.67
CA GLN A 23 1.95 -9.63 12.29
C GLN A 23 1.45 -9.05 10.96
N GLY A 24 1.09 -9.89 9.99
CA GLY A 24 0.52 -9.46 8.71
C GLY A 24 -0.84 -8.78 8.86
N ALA A 25 -1.67 -9.25 9.80
CA ALA A 25 -2.99 -8.67 10.07
C ALA A 25 -2.96 -7.42 10.96
N ALA A 26 -1.86 -7.18 11.69
CA ALA A 26 -1.80 -6.17 12.76
C ALA A 26 -2.16 -4.76 12.28
N THR A 27 -1.62 -4.31 11.14
CA THR A 27 -1.91 -2.98 10.57
C THR A 27 -3.39 -2.81 10.27
N THR A 28 -4.01 -3.81 9.63
CA THR A 28 -5.44 -3.77 9.28
C THR A 28 -6.32 -3.76 10.52
N VAL A 29 -6.02 -4.60 11.52
CA VAL A 29 -6.77 -4.65 12.78
C VAL A 29 -6.67 -3.34 13.53
N TRP A 30 -5.48 -2.74 13.59
CA TRP A 30 -5.27 -1.43 14.19
C TRP A 30 -6.06 -0.35 13.45
N ALA A 31 -5.94 -0.26 12.12
CA ALA A 31 -6.64 0.73 11.31
C ALA A 31 -8.17 0.64 11.44
N ALA A 32 -8.71 -0.58 11.49
CA ALA A 32 -10.15 -0.82 11.56
C ALA A 32 -10.76 -0.52 12.94
N LEU A 33 -9.96 -0.53 14.02
CA LEU A 33 -10.46 -0.44 15.40
C LEU A 33 -9.97 0.78 16.17
N ALA A 34 -8.95 1.49 15.68
CA ALA A 34 -8.41 2.64 16.39
C ALA A 34 -9.36 3.86 16.26
N PRO A 35 -9.76 4.51 17.37
CA PRO A 35 -10.60 5.71 17.33
C PRO A 35 -10.04 6.86 16.48
N HIS A 36 -8.72 6.89 16.28
CA HIS A 36 -8.04 7.86 15.40
C HIS A 36 -8.63 7.90 13.98
N PHE A 37 -9.06 6.74 13.45
CA PHE A 37 -9.60 6.63 12.09
C PHE A 37 -11.14 6.72 12.02
N GLU A 38 -11.81 7.01 13.13
CA GLU A 38 -13.25 7.34 13.12
C GLU A 38 -13.51 8.75 12.56
N ASP A 39 -12.53 9.65 12.65
CA ASP A 39 -12.58 10.97 12.03
C ASP A 39 -12.19 10.86 10.54
N VAL A 40 -13.10 11.29 9.65
CA VAL A 40 -12.87 11.32 8.20
C VAL A 40 -11.66 12.17 7.80
N GLY A 41 -11.30 13.17 8.61
CA GLY A 41 -10.08 13.97 8.42
C GLY A 41 -8.79 13.16 8.57
N ASN A 42 -8.86 11.97 9.17
CA ASN A 42 -7.75 11.03 9.26
C ASN A 42 -7.82 9.89 8.23
N GLY A 43 -8.74 9.96 7.27
CA GLY A 43 -8.82 9.05 6.13
C GLY A 43 -7.72 9.28 5.09
N GLY A 44 -7.60 8.36 4.12
CA GLY A 44 -6.67 8.49 2.99
C GLY A 44 -5.19 8.36 3.34
N ARG A 45 -4.84 7.84 4.53
CA ARG A 45 -3.44 7.66 4.96
C ARG A 45 -2.87 6.32 4.51
N TYR A 46 -1.58 6.31 4.13
CA TYR A 46 -0.86 5.07 3.83
C TYR A 46 -0.34 4.47 5.14
N LEU A 47 -0.71 3.22 5.40
CA LEU A 47 -0.41 2.53 6.65
C LEU A 47 0.46 1.30 6.41
N GLU A 48 1.52 1.16 7.21
CA GLU A 48 2.36 -0.04 7.24
C GLU A 48 2.93 -0.23 8.65
N ASP A 49 3.28 -1.46 9.01
CA ASP A 49 3.91 -1.79 10.30
C ASP A 49 3.28 -1.13 11.54
N VAL A 50 1.93 -1.11 11.58
CA VAL A 50 1.15 -0.49 12.67
C VAL A 50 1.50 0.99 12.87
N GLY A 51 1.71 1.70 11.76
CA GLY A 51 1.98 3.12 11.73
C GLY A 51 1.53 3.78 10.43
N GLU A 52 1.52 5.11 10.43
CA GLU A 52 1.37 5.91 9.23
C GLU A 52 2.74 6.11 8.59
N SER A 53 2.83 5.86 7.28
CA SER A 53 4.09 6.02 6.55
C SER A 53 4.05 7.22 5.62
N GLY A 54 5.23 7.72 5.29
CA GLY A 54 5.44 8.79 4.33
C GLY A 54 5.85 8.26 2.96
N PRO A 55 6.17 9.17 2.03
CA PRO A 55 6.73 8.78 0.75
C PRO A 55 8.08 8.08 0.97
N VAL A 56 8.33 7.03 0.21
CA VAL A 56 9.64 6.37 0.19
C VAL A 56 10.71 7.38 -0.20
N GLY A 57 11.85 7.32 0.48
CA GLY A 57 13.01 8.17 0.16
C GLY A 57 13.51 7.93 -1.27
N GLY A 58 14.21 8.92 -1.84
CA GLY A 58 14.80 8.78 -3.18
C GLY A 58 15.72 7.55 -3.25
N GLY A 59 15.43 6.64 -4.20
CA GLY A 59 16.18 5.39 -4.37
C GLY A 59 15.60 4.17 -3.63
N GLY A 60 14.38 4.28 -3.09
CA GLY A 60 13.69 3.17 -2.44
C GLY A 60 13.55 1.92 -3.33
N GLY A 61 13.95 0.79 -2.78
CA GLY A 61 13.90 -0.52 -3.41
C GLY A 61 12.73 -1.37 -2.93
N VAL A 62 12.70 -2.62 -3.41
CA VAL A 62 11.72 -3.60 -2.96
C VAL A 62 11.94 -3.92 -1.48
N GLY A 63 10.90 -3.76 -0.66
CA GLY A 63 10.93 -4.03 0.77
C GLY A 63 11.20 -2.80 1.64
N ASP A 64 11.52 -1.66 1.04
CA ASP A 64 11.63 -0.40 1.78
C ASP A 64 10.24 0.10 2.21
N ALA A 65 10.22 0.71 3.40
CA ALA A 65 9.06 1.35 3.99
C ALA A 65 8.63 2.60 3.20
N GLY A 66 7.32 2.81 3.10
CA GLY A 66 6.69 3.98 2.51
C GLY A 66 6.07 3.73 1.15
N TYR A 67 5.54 4.81 0.56
CA TYR A 67 4.84 4.75 -0.71
C TYR A 67 5.56 5.53 -1.80
N ALA A 68 5.45 5.07 -3.05
CA ALA A 68 5.94 5.83 -4.18
C ALA A 68 5.06 7.07 -4.43
N GLY A 69 5.65 8.16 -4.94
CA GLY A 69 4.95 9.44 -5.10
C GLY A 69 3.68 9.38 -5.96
N TRP A 70 3.59 8.41 -6.88
CA TRP A 70 2.39 8.19 -7.68
C TRP A 70 1.20 7.62 -6.89
N ALA A 71 1.39 7.17 -5.64
CA ALA A 71 0.30 6.66 -4.81
C ALA A 71 -0.73 7.74 -4.42
N TYR A 72 -0.35 9.02 -4.50
CA TYR A 72 -1.20 10.19 -4.22
C TYR A 72 -1.29 11.13 -5.44
N GLU A 73 -1.32 10.56 -6.63
CA GLU A 73 -1.42 11.29 -7.89
C GLU A 73 -2.86 11.20 -8.43
N GLU A 74 -3.57 12.33 -8.39
CA GLU A 74 -5.03 12.42 -8.60
C GLU A 74 -5.44 12.05 -10.04
N GLU A 75 -4.68 12.44 -11.06
CA GLU A 75 -5.01 12.10 -12.47
C GLU A 75 -4.90 10.59 -12.69
N GLY A 76 -3.87 9.97 -12.11
CA GLY A 76 -3.64 8.53 -12.13
C GLY A 76 -4.71 7.75 -11.37
N GLU A 77 -5.13 8.25 -10.20
CA GLU A 77 -6.22 7.66 -9.41
C GLU A 77 -7.54 7.65 -10.19
N GLU A 78 -7.95 8.79 -10.74
CA GLU A 78 -9.20 8.90 -11.49
C GLU A 78 -9.20 8.01 -12.74
N ARG A 79 -8.09 8.00 -13.48
CA ARG A 79 -7.95 7.11 -14.63
C ARG A 79 -8.02 5.64 -14.23
N LEU A 80 -7.38 5.25 -13.13
CA LEU A 80 -7.39 3.87 -12.64
C LEU A 80 -8.79 3.44 -12.23
N TRP A 81 -9.53 4.32 -11.56
CA TRP A 81 -10.91 4.04 -11.15
C TRP A 81 -11.82 3.79 -12.35
N GLY A 82 -11.83 4.68 -13.34
CA GLY A 82 -12.67 4.54 -14.53
C GLY A 82 -12.39 3.25 -15.33
N VAL A 83 -11.11 2.88 -15.47
CA VAL A 83 -10.72 1.60 -16.10
C VAL A 83 -11.17 0.41 -15.26
N SER A 84 -11.05 0.49 -13.94
CA SER A 84 -11.46 -0.59 -13.02
C SER A 84 -12.97 -0.82 -13.07
N CYS A 85 -13.76 0.26 -13.01
CA CYS A 85 -15.22 0.21 -13.14
C CYS A 85 -15.65 -0.43 -14.46
N SER A 86 -15.03 0.02 -15.58
CA SER A 86 -15.26 -0.56 -16.90
C SER A 86 -14.91 -2.04 -16.98
N ALA A 87 -13.83 -2.47 -16.32
CA ALA A 87 -13.37 -3.85 -16.34
C ALA A 87 -14.32 -4.82 -15.62
N VAL A 88 -15.02 -4.35 -14.58
CA VAL A 88 -15.97 -5.17 -13.80
C VAL A 88 -17.44 -4.86 -14.12
N GLY A 89 -17.71 -3.93 -15.04
CA GLY A 89 -19.05 -3.59 -15.51
C GLY A 89 -19.90 -2.82 -14.49
N VAL A 90 -19.29 -2.00 -13.65
CA VAL A 90 -19.99 -1.08 -12.73
C VAL A 90 -19.92 0.34 -13.26
N GLU A 91 -20.94 1.14 -12.97
CA GLU A 91 -20.94 2.57 -13.29
C GLU A 91 -20.08 3.32 -12.27
N ASP A 92 -19.40 4.36 -12.72
CA ASP A 92 -18.73 5.28 -11.81
C ASP A 92 -19.76 6.27 -11.26
N GLU A 93 -20.12 6.11 -9.99
CA GLU A 93 -21.11 6.98 -9.31
C GLU A 93 -20.56 8.39 -9.00
N ARG A 94 -19.26 8.63 -9.24
CA ARG A 94 -18.61 9.93 -9.06
C ARG A 94 -18.65 10.80 -10.33
N ALA A 95 -18.93 10.18 -11.49
CA ALA A 95 -18.99 10.83 -12.80
C ALA A 95 -20.35 11.46 -13.10
#